data_AF-A0A925CYQ3-F1
#
_entry.id   AF-A0A925CYQ3-F1
#
_cell.length_a   1.000
_cell.length_b   1.000
_cell.length_c   1.000
_cell.angle_alpha   90.00
_cell.angle_beta   90.00
_cell.angle_gamma   90.00
#
_symmetry.space_group_name_H-M   'P 1'
#
loop_
_entity.id
_entity.type
_entity.pdbx_description
1 polymer ?
#
loop_
_entity_poly.entity_id
_entity_poly.type
_entity_poly.pdbx_seq_one_letter_code
_entity_poly.pdbx_strand_id
1 'polypeptide(L)'
;FRLALSQTNWDVYTEKLVAVTCSVDAVIPMWAYMLVASYLQPVASDVVLGNVEHVRTELFLQKLRTLDLSEYTDKRVVVKGCGDLPIGEPAYLEITKLLRPIAKSIMYGEPCSTVPVFKRK
;
A
#
# COMPACT_ATOMS: atom_id res chain seq x y z
N PHE A 1 6.77 -14.10 -26.65
CA PHE A 1 6.92 -13.14 -25.52
C PHE A 1 7.71 -11.89 -25.92
N ARG A 2 9.04 -11.94 -26.15
CA ARG A 2 9.83 -10.74 -26.49
C ARG A 2 9.30 -9.94 -27.69
N LEU A 3 8.89 -10.63 -28.75
CA LEU A 3 8.25 -9.99 -29.92
C LEU A 3 6.96 -9.22 -29.55
N ALA A 4 6.16 -9.79 -28.65
CA ALA A 4 4.94 -9.13 -28.17
C ALA A 4 5.28 -7.86 -27.36
N LEU A 5 6.32 -7.89 -26.52
CA LEU A 5 6.77 -6.71 -25.78
C LEU A 5 7.21 -5.57 -26.73
N SER A 6 7.94 -5.90 -27.80
CA SER A 6 8.38 -4.89 -28.79
C SER A 6 7.25 -4.32 -29.65
N GLN A 7 6.14 -5.05 -29.78
CA GLN A 7 4.96 -4.63 -30.56
C GLN A 7 3.87 -3.99 -29.70
N THR A 8 4.01 -4.04 -28.38
CA THR A 8 3.05 -3.44 -27.45
C THR A 8 3.22 -1.93 -27.44
N ASN A 9 2.11 -1.18 -27.58
CA ASN A 9 2.12 0.25 -27.35
C ASN A 9 2.10 0.52 -25.84
N TRP A 10 3.24 0.93 -25.29
CA TRP A 10 3.39 1.20 -23.85
C TRP A 10 2.93 2.60 -23.43
N ASP A 11 2.77 3.53 -24.37
CA ASP A 11 2.37 4.93 -24.09
C ASP A 11 0.97 5.02 -23.45
N VAL A 12 0.15 3.97 -23.60
CA VAL A 12 -1.15 3.86 -22.92
C VAL A 12 -1.04 3.87 -21.38
N TYR A 13 0.16 3.64 -20.85
CA TYR A 13 0.48 3.64 -19.43
C TYR A 13 1.14 4.93 -18.93
N THR A 14 1.24 5.96 -19.78
CA THR A 14 1.84 7.26 -19.44
C THR A 14 1.22 7.83 -18.15
N GLU A 15 2.08 8.18 -17.18
CA GLU A 15 1.72 8.72 -15.86
C GLU A 15 0.78 7.84 -15.02
N LYS A 16 0.55 6.58 -15.42
CA LYS A 16 -0.25 5.62 -14.66
C LYS A 16 0.65 4.81 -13.74
N LEU A 17 0.07 4.40 -12.63
CA LEU A 17 0.67 3.41 -11.76
C LEU A 17 0.22 2.01 -12.22
N VAL A 18 1.18 1.15 -12.57
CA VAL A 18 0.92 -0.10 -13.30
C VAL A 18 1.15 -1.32 -12.41
N ALA A 19 0.13 -2.16 -12.32
CA ALA A 19 0.21 -3.47 -11.66
C ALA A 19 0.53 -4.56 -12.70
N VAL A 20 1.62 -5.29 -12.50
CA VAL A 20 2.00 -6.43 -13.35
C VAL A 20 1.63 -7.72 -12.61
N THR A 21 0.77 -8.55 -13.20
CA THR A 21 0.32 -9.81 -12.60
C THR A 21 0.32 -10.96 -13.59
N CYS A 22 0.56 -12.18 -13.10
CA CYS A 22 0.28 -13.39 -13.83
C CYS A 22 -1.14 -13.86 -13.47
N SER A 23 -2.05 -13.82 -14.44
CA SER A 23 -3.47 -14.15 -14.24
C SER A 23 -3.78 -15.66 -14.25
N VAL A 24 -2.78 -16.49 -14.54
CA VAL A 24 -2.90 -17.95 -14.66
C VAL A 24 -1.85 -18.64 -13.81
N ASP A 25 -2.08 -19.91 -13.52
CA ASP A 25 -1.11 -20.76 -12.85
C ASP A 25 0.02 -21.14 -13.82
N ALA A 26 1.05 -20.30 -13.87
CA ALA A 26 2.21 -20.48 -14.73
C ALA A 26 3.50 -20.15 -13.98
N VAL A 27 4.51 -21.00 -14.16
CA VAL A 27 5.87 -20.73 -13.66
C VAL A 27 6.55 -19.76 -14.63
N ILE A 28 6.66 -18.49 -14.21
CA ILE A 28 7.30 -17.44 -15.01
C ILE A 28 8.74 -17.23 -14.52
N PRO A 29 9.75 -17.28 -15.41
CA PRO A 29 11.12 -16.96 -15.02
C PRO A 29 11.25 -15.46 -14.69
N MET A 30 12.02 -15.14 -13.66
CA MET A 30 12.11 -13.77 -13.11
C MET A 30 12.50 -12.69 -14.14
N TRP A 31 13.34 -13.04 -15.12
CA TRP A 31 13.74 -12.11 -16.19
C TRP A 31 12.57 -11.59 -17.02
N ALA A 32 11.44 -12.32 -17.09
CA ALA A 32 10.28 -11.87 -17.85
C ALA A 32 9.64 -10.63 -17.22
N TYR A 33 9.53 -10.61 -15.89
CA TYR A 33 9.07 -9.42 -15.15
C TYR A 33 10.06 -8.27 -15.28
N MET A 34 11.36 -8.55 -15.25
CA MET A 34 12.40 -7.54 -15.45
C MET A 34 12.30 -6.88 -16.84
N LEU A 35 12.00 -7.66 -17.89
CA LEU A 35 11.76 -7.10 -19.21
C LEU A 35 10.53 -6.21 -19.24
N VAL A 36 9.39 -6.67 -18.69
CA VAL A 36 8.17 -5.85 -18.62
C VAL A 36 8.44 -4.53 -17.89
N ALA A 37 9.13 -4.58 -16.75
CA ALA A 37 9.52 -3.39 -16.01
C ALA A 37 10.42 -2.46 -16.83
N SER A 38 11.37 -2.99 -17.62
CA SER A 38 12.26 -2.16 -18.46
C SER A 38 11.53 -1.37 -19.56
N TYR A 39 10.39 -1.87 -20.06
CA TYR A 39 9.55 -1.13 -21.02
C TYR A 39 8.62 -0.12 -20.33
N LEU A 40 8.12 -0.44 -19.13
CA LEU A 40 7.18 0.40 -18.40
C LEU A 40 7.86 1.54 -17.63
N GLN A 41 9.05 1.34 -17.08
CA GLN A 41 9.71 2.33 -16.21
C GLN A 41 9.88 3.72 -16.85
N PRO A 42 10.20 3.85 -18.16
CA PRO A 42 10.35 5.17 -18.77
C PRO A 42 9.02 5.93 -19.00
N VAL A 43 7.87 5.26 -18.93
CA VAL A 43 6.55 5.83 -19.29
C VAL A 43 5.55 5.85 -18.13
N ALA A 44 5.54 4.80 -17.30
CA ALA A 44 4.67 4.68 -16.15
C ALA A 44 5.18 5.53 -14.98
N SER A 45 4.27 5.97 -14.12
CA SER A 45 4.62 6.67 -12.87
C SER A 45 5.32 5.73 -11.88
N ASP A 46 4.84 4.49 -11.77
CA ASP A 46 5.47 3.43 -11.00
C ASP A 46 4.99 2.05 -11.52
N VAL A 47 5.75 0.99 -11.23
CA VAL A 47 5.48 -0.38 -11.66
C VAL A 47 5.63 -1.32 -10.47
N VAL A 48 4.54 -2.03 -10.14
CA VAL A 48 4.49 -2.91 -8.98
C VAL A 48 4.05 -4.30 -9.42
N LEU A 49 4.71 -5.34 -8.90
CA LEU A 49 4.28 -6.72 -9.09
C LEU A 49 3.10 -7.03 -8.17
N GLY A 50 1.96 -7.43 -8.75
CA GLY A 50 0.75 -7.76 -7.99
C GLY A 50 -0.51 -7.37 -8.75
N ASN A 51 -1.65 -7.50 -8.07
CA ASN A 51 -2.93 -7.04 -8.58
C ASN A 51 -3.25 -5.60 -8.12
N VAL A 52 -4.34 -5.04 -8.63
CA VAL A 52 -4.77 -3.67 -8.30
C VAL A 52 -4.94 -3.45 -6.79
N GLU A 53 -5.47 -4.43 -6.07
CA GLU A 53 -5.71 -4.33 -4.62
C GLU A 53 -4.39 -4.35 -3.82
N HIS A 54 -3.43 -5.18 -4.23
CA HIS A 54 -2.08 -5.20 -3.65
C HIS A 54 -1.40 -3.85 -3.84
N VAL A 55 -1.50 -3.29 -5.04
CA VAL A 55 -0.93 -2.00 -5.39
C VAL A 55 -1.55 -0.86 -4.57
N ARG A 56 -2.87 -0.84 -4.44
CA ARG A 56 -3.58 0.13 -3.58
C ARG A 56 -3.12 0.04 -2.13
N THR A 57 -2.99 -1.19 -1.63
CA THR A 57 -2.53 -1.45 -0.27
C THR A 57 -1.11 -0.95 -0.06
N GLU A 58 -0.17 -1.28 -0.95
CA GLU A 58 1.23 -0.85 -0.85
C GLU A 58 1.34 0.68 -0.89
N LEU A 59 0.64 1.33 -1.83
CA LEU A 59 0.62 2.79 -1.91
C LEU A 59 0.07 3.42 -0.63
N PHE A 60 -1.00 2.85 -0.06
CA PHE A 60 -1.57 3.33 1.20
C PHE A 60 -0.57 3.21 2.35
N LEU A 61 0.11 2.06 2.47
CA LEU A 61 1.12 1.83 3.50
C LEU A 61 2.33 2.75 3.36
N GLN A 62 2.78 3.00 2.13
CA GLN A 62 3.86 3.96 1.86
C GLN A 62 3.46 5.36 2.33
N LYS A 63 2.24 5.79 2.03
CA LYS A 63 1.73 7.09 2.51
C LYS A 63 1.66 7.14 4.02
N LEU A 64 1.16 6.09 4.69
CA LEU A 64 1.13 6.02 6.16
C LEU A 64 2.52 6.21 6.76
N ARG A 65 3.55 5.57 6.21
CA ARG A 65 4.94 5.65 6.70
C ARG A 65 5.54 7.05 6.55
N THR A 66 5.03 7.86 5.63
CA THR A 66 5.48 9.25 5.41
C THR A 66 4.69 10.29 6.21
N LEU A 67 3.65 9.89 6.95
CA LEU A 67 2.87 10.83 7.75
C LEU A 67 3.71 11.37 8.90
N ASP A 68 3.66 12.69 9.09
CA ASP A 68 4.13 13.29 10.34
C ASP A 68 3.11 12.99 11.44
N LEU A 69 3.53 12.20 12.43
CA LEU A 69 2.70 11.80 13.56
C LEU A 69 3.10 12.52 14.85
N SER A 70 3.95 13.55 14.78
CA SER A 70 4.44 14.28 15.94
C SER A 70 3.32 14.84 16.83
N GLU A 71 2.19 15.24 16.23
CA GLU A 71 1.01 15.73 16.95
C GLU A 71 0.39 14.71 17.93
N TYR A 72 0.62 13.41 17.72
CA TYR A 72 0.10 12.32 18.55
C TYR A 72 1.01 11.95 19.73
N THR A 73 2.16 12.62 19.86
CA THR A 73 3.10 12.36 20.97
C THR A 73 2.44 12.56 22.32
N ASP A 74 2.52 11.54 23.18
CA ASP A 74 1.92 11.48 24.51
C ASP A 74 0.39 11.68 24.57
N LYS A 75 -0.29 11.60 23.42
CA LYS A 75 -1.75 11.69 23.32
C LYS A 75 -2.43 10.33 23.50
N ARG A 76 -3.72 10.37 23.84
CA ARG A 76 -4.61 9.22 23.76
C ARG A 76 -5.26 9.24 22.39
N VAL A 77 -5.02 8.21 21.58
CA VAL A 77 -5.44 8.14 20.19
C VAL A 77 -6.51 7.06 20.03
N VAL A 78 -7.57 7.37 19.30
CA VAL A 78 -8.57 6.40 18.85
C VAL A 78 -8.43 6.26 17.35
N VAL A 79 -8.11 5.06 16.88
CA VAL A 79 -8.01 4.73 15.46
C VAL A 79 -9.36 4.21 15.00
N LYS A 80 -9.93 4.87 13.98
CA LYS A 80 -11.17 4.46 13.32
C LYS A 80 -10.98 4.48 11.81
N GLY A 81 -11.67 3.59 11.09
CA GLY A 81 -11.80 3.68 9.65
C GLY A 81 -13.26 3.83 9.28
N CYS A 82 -13.61 5.01 8.76
CA CYS A 82 -14.89 5.28 8.14
C CYS A 82 -14.56 5.97 6.81
N GLY A 83 -14.85 5.30 5.70
CA GLY A 83 -14.55 5.80 4.37
C GLY A 83 -15.24 4.94 3.32
N ASP A 84 -15.49 5.52 2.15
CA ASP A 84 -16.15 4.83 1.03
C ASP A 84 -15.27 3.75 0.40
N LEU A 85 -13.95 3.88 0.57
CA LEU A 85 -12.97 2.89 0.13
C LEU A 85 -12.65 1.92 1.28
N PRO A 86 -12.62 0.60 1.00
CA PRO A 86 -12.30 -0.39 2.02
C PRO A 86 -10.87 -0.17 2.53
N ILE A 87 -10.74 0.02 3.83
CA ILE A 87 -9.45 0.10 4.52
C ILE A 87 -9.08 -1.32 4.93
N GLY A 88 -8.07 -1.89 4.27
CA GLY A 88 -7.59 -3.24 4.58
C GLY A 88 -6.93 -3.35 5.95
N GLU A 89 -6.89 -4.57 6.48
CA GLU A 89 -6.22 -4.93 7.73
C GLU A 89 -4.76 -4.45 7.82
N PRO A 90 -3.95 -4.46 6.73
CA PRO A 90 -2.57 -3.98 6.79
C PRO A 90 -2.45 -2.52 7.25
N ALA A 91 -3.41 -1.66 6.91
CA ALA A 91 -3.41 -0.26 7.30
C ALA A 91 -3.49 -0.10 8.83
N TYR A 92 -4.38 -0.83 9.48
CA TYR A 92 -4.56 -0.79 10.94
C TYR A 92 -3.34 -1.34 11.67
N LEU A 93 -2.74 -2.40 11.12
CA LEU A 93 -1.51 -2.96 11.66
C LEU A 93 -0.36 -1.92 11.57
N GLU A 94 -0.20 -1.27 10.42
CA GLU A 94 0.89 -0.33 10.19
C GLU A 94 0.73 0.96 11.01
N ILE A 95 -0.46 1.58 11.05
CA ILE A 95 -0.67 2.78 11.85
C ILE A 95 -0.47 2.51 13.34
N THR A 96 -0.83 1.31 13.82
CA THR A 96 -0.56 0.91 15.21
C THR A 96 0.93 0.80 15.49
N LYS A 97 1.72 0.24 14.56
CA LYS A 97 3.19 0.19 14.68
C LYS A 97 3.81 1.59 14.75
N LEU A 98 3.32 2.52 13.93
CA LEU A 98 3.82 3.89 13.88
C LEU A 98 3.44 4.71 15.13
N LEU A 99 2.21 4.56 15.63
CA LEU A 99 1.72 5.28 16.80
C LEU A 99 2.25 4.73 18.12
N ARG A 100 2.47 3.42 18.25
CA ARG A 100 2.87 2.77 19.50
C ARG A 100 4.09 3.40 20.19
N PRO A 101 5.19 3.76 19.51
CA PRO A 101 6.35 4.35 20.18
C PRO A 101 6.09 5.77 20.73
N ILE A 102 5.13 6.51 20.18
CA ILE A 102 4.94 7.94 20.49
C ILE A 102 3.68 8.23 21.30
N ALA A 103 2.60 7.47 21.12
CA ALA A 103 1.32 7.71 21.78
C ALA A 103 1.31 7.21 23.23
N LYS A 104 0.50 7.86 24.08
CA LYS A 104 0.26 7.43 25.47
C LYS A 104 -0.69 6.25 25.55
N SER A 105 -1.70 6.22 24.69
CA SER A 105 -2.60 5.06 24.53
C SER A 105 -3.18 5.02 23.13
N ILE A 106 -3.48 3.82 22.66
CA ILE A 106 -4.14 3.56 21.38
C ILE A 106 -5.41 2.75 21.68
N MET A 107 -6.52 3.17 21.12
CA MET A 107 -7.80 2.46 21.13
C MET A 107 -8.27 2.28 19.69
N TYR A 108 -9.15 1.31 19.44
CA TYR A 108 -9.78 1.06 18.16
C TYR A 108 -11.31 1.21 18.25
N GLY A 109 -11.94 1.76 17.23
CA GLY A 109 -13.40 1.82 17.10
C GLY A 109 -13.98 3.22 17.32
N GLU A 110 -15.30 3.28 17.49
CA GLU A 110 -16.01 4.55 17.69
C GLU A 110 -15.80 5.09 19.12
N PRO A 111 -15.80 6.42 19.34
CA PRO A 111 -15.57 7.02 20.66
C PRO A 111 -16.45 6.47 21.79
N CYS A 112 -17.64 5.97 21.47
CA CYS A 112 -18.59 5.40 22.43
C CYS A 112 -18.43 3.88 22.66
N SER A 113 -17.59 3.20 21.87
CA SER A 113 -17.44 1.73 21.89
C SER A 113 -15.99 1.30 21.62
N THR A 114 -15.03 2.08 22.10
CA THR A 114 -13.61 1.85 21.82
C THR A 114 -13.07 0.60 22.53
N VAL A 115 -12.29 -0.20 21.80
CA VAL A 115 -11.50 -1.32 22.31
C VAL A 115 -10.09 -0.85 22.64
N PRO A 116 -9.55 -1.09 23.85
CA PRO A 116 -8.17 -0.73 24.17
C PRO A 116 -7.17 -1.62 23.43
N VAL A 117 -6.19 -1.00 22.77
CA VAL A 117 -5.12 -1.69 22.01
C VAL A 117 -3.78 -1.57 22.72
N PHE A 118 -3.44 -0.38 23.21
CA PHE A 118 -2.18 -0.12 23.89
C PHE A 118 -2.32 0.99 24.94
N LYS A 119 -1.56 0.89 26.02
CA LYS A 119 -1.38 1.96 27.01
C LYS A 119 0.06 1.88 27.53
N ARG A 120 0.79 3.00 27.46
CA ARG A 120 2.12 3.11 28.03
C ARG A 120 1.99 3.07 29.56
N LYS A 121 2.80 2.22 30.20
CA LYS A 121 2.86 2.12 31.67
C LYS A 121 3.38 3.42 32.27
#